data_AF-A0A353ND87-F1
#
_entry.id   AF-A0A353ND87-F1
#
_cell.length_a   1.000
_cell.length_b   1.000
_cell.length_c   1.000
_cell.angle_alpha   90.00
_cell.angle_beta   90.00
_cell.angle_gamma   90.00
#
_symmetry.space_group_name_H-M   'P 1'
#
loop_
_entity.id
_entity.type
_entity.pdbx_description
1 polymer ?
#
loop_
_entity_poly.entity_id
_entity_poly.type
_entity_poly.pdbx_seq_one_letter_code
_entity_poly.pdbx_strand_id
1 'polypeptide(L)'
;MESEQKKAIESVRNRIDSIDNTILNLLKERLECAKSIGKLKDEGNRAKWDPLRERQIYDRLLQDNNEIFPSDALRSIFHEIITTCRLSQRKAMVAFLGPEATFSHLAGVKYFGHSADYKPMETIDDVFAEVDKGRTTYGIVPVENSIEGAVFSTLDCFMKYKVQICGELQLEISHNLVCRSG
;
A
#
# COMPACT_ATOMS: atom_id res chain seq x y z
N MET A 1 -0.29 46.43 22.81
CA MET A 1 0.09 46.15 21.41
C MET A 1 0.71 44.77 21.24
N GLU A 2 1.89 44.46 21.79
CA GLU A 2 2.50 43.12 21.60
C GLU A 2 1.64 41.94 22.11
N SER A 3 0.93 42.09 23.24
CA SER A 3 0.08 41.01 23.77
C SER A 3 -1.21 40.80 22.96
N GLU A 4 -1.74 41.84 22.32
CA GLU A 4 -2.93 41.75 21.44
C GLU A 4 -2.57 41.13 20.10
N GLN A 5 -1.42 41.50 19.54
CA GLN A 5 -0.91 40.90 18.30
C GLN A 5 -0.59 39.41 18.50
N LYS A 6 -0.03 39.04 19.67
CA LYS A 6 0.19 37.63 20.03
C LYS A 6 -1.13 36.84 20.14
N LYS A 7 -2.16 37.41 20.78
CA LYS A 7 -3.50 36.80 20.84
C LYS A 7 -4.16 36.67 19.46
N ALA A 8 -4.00 37.65 18.58
CA ALA A 8 -4.52 37.59 17.22
C ALA A 8 -3.86 36.48 16.40
N ILE A 9 -2.53 36.35 16.49
CA ILE A 9 -1.79 35.25 15.83
C ILE A 9 -2.25 33.89 16.36
N GLU A 10 -2.43 33.77 17.67
CA GLU A 10 -2.90 32.53 18.30
C GLU A 10 -4.31 32.15 17.83
N SER A 11 -5.22 33.12 17.70
CA SER A 11 -6.54 32.88 17.14
C SER A 11 -6.50 32.38 15.69
N VAL A 12 -5.62 32.94 14.86
CA VAL A 12 -5.44 32.48 13.47
C VAL A 12 -4.86 31.07 13.42
N ARG A 13 -3.90 30.73 14.27
CA ARG A 13 -3.36 29.37 14.37
C ARG A 13 -4.42 28.36 14.76
N ASN A 14 -5.23 28.66 15.77
CA ASN A 14 -6.34 27.79 16.17
C ASN A 14 -7.36 27.60 15.03
N ARG A 15 -7.56 28.63 14.19
CA ARG A 15 -8.39 28.50 13.00
C ARG A 15 -7.76 27.60 11.94
N ILE A 16 -6.45 27.69 11.72
CA ILE A 16 -5.71 26.79 10.81
C ILE A 16 -5.81 25.36 11.31
N ASP A 17 -5.54 25.09 12.59
CA ASP A 17 -5.61 23.76 13.17
C ASP A 17 -7.01 23.13 13.00
N SER A 18 -8.07 23.94 13.17
CA SER A 18 -9.46 23.49 12.93
C SER A 18 -9.71 23.12 11.46
N ILE A 19 -9.14 23.89 10.52
CA ILE A 19 -9.24 23.61 9.08
C ILE A 19 -8.47 22.32 8.76
N ASP A 20 -7.24 22.17 9.26
CA ASP A 20 -6.39 21.01 9.02
C ASP A 20 -7.02 19.73 9.55
N ASN A 21 -7.64 19.77 10.73
CA ASN A 21 -8.42 18.66 11.27
C ASN A 21 -9.60 18.28 10.37
N THR A 22 -10.27 19.27 9.78
CA THR A 22 -11.37 19.04 8.84
C THR A 22 -10.85 18.44 7.54
N ILE A 23 -9.74 18.94 6.99
CA ILE A 23 -9.07 18.37 5.81
C ILE A 23 -8.70 16.91 6.07
N LEU A 24 -8.08 16.60 7.22
CA LEU A 24 -7.71 15.24 7.58
C LEU A 24 -8.93 14.31 7.63
N ASN A 25 -10.04 14.75 8.22
CA ASN A 25 -11.26 13.95 8.29
C ASN A 25 -11.86 13.71 6.89
N LEU A 26 -11.91 14.75 6.04
CA LEU A 26 -12.37 14.62 4.65
C LEU A 26 -11.47 13.69 3.82
N LEU A 27 -10.15 13.71 4.06
CA LEU A 27 -9.22 12.78 3.42
C LEU A 27 -9.47 11.33 3.84
N LYS A 28 -9.71 11.09 5.14
CA LYS A 28 -10.10 9.76 5.66
C LYS A 28 -11.39 9.26 5.03
N GLU A 29 -12.43 10.09 5.00
CA GLU A 29 -13.71 9.74 4.37
C GLU A 29 -13.55 9.44 2.88
N ARG A 30 -12.79 10.28 2.17
CA ARG A 30 -12.51 10.06 0.74
C ARG A 30 -11.77 8.74 0.50
N LEU A 31 -10.84 8.37 1.38
CA LEU A 31 -10.12 7.09 1.32
C LEU A 31 -11.08 5.90 1.47
N GLU A 32 -12.03 5.97 2.39
CA GLU A 32 -13.04 4.93 2.60
C GLU A 32 -14.03 4.83 1.42
N CYS A 33 -14.46 5.96 0.84
CA CYS A 33 -15.22 5.96 -0.41
C CYS A 33 -14.44 5.28 -1.54
N ALA A 34 -13.15 5.61 -1.66
CA ALA A 34 -12.27 4.99 -2.65
C ALA A 34 -12.17 3.48 -2.43
N LYS A 35 -11.94 3.00 -1.21
CA LYS A 35 -11.91 1.56 -0.89
C LYS A 35 -13.23 0.87 -1.24
N SER A 36 -14.36 1.52 -0.95
CA SER A 36 -15.70 1.00 -1.24
C SER A 36 -15.91 0.83 -2.75
N ILE A 37 -15.49 1.81 -3.56
CA ILE A 37 -15.49 1.70 -5.03
C ILE A 37 -14.57 0.56 -5.50
N GLY A 38 -13.40 0.40 -4.88
CA GLY A 38 -12.48 -0.70 -5.16
C GLY A 38 -13.13 -2.07 -4.98
N LYS A 39 -13.83 -2.28 -3.85
CA LYS A 39 -14.58 -3.52 -3.55
C LYS A 39 -15.66 -3.80 -4.60
N LEU A 40 -16.47 -2.80 -4.93
CA LEU A 40 -17.55 -2.94 -5.93
C LEU A 40 -17.04 -3.22 -7.35
N LYS A 41 -15.85 -2.72 -7.72
CA LYS A 41 -15.25 -2.98 -9.03
C LYS A 41 -14.58 -4.35 -9.13
N ASP A 42 -14.10 -4.90 -8.01
CA ASP A 42 -13.58 -6.27 -7.93
C ASP A 42 -14.66 -7.33 -8.21
N GLU A 43 -15.90 -7.08 -7.80
CA GLU A 43 -17.05 -7.95 -8.09
C GLU A 43 -17.47 -7.95 -9.58
N GLY A 44 -17.13 -6.89 -10.31
CA GLY A 44 -17.53 -6.68 -11.70
C GLY A 44 -16.45 -6.88 -12.76
N ASN A 45 -15.24 -7.34 -12.37
CA ASN A 45 -14.07 -7.49 -13.24
C ASN A 45 -13.74 -6.25 -14.10
N ARG A 46 -14.01 -5.05 -13.57
CA ARG A 46 -13.75 -3.76 -14.26
C ARG A 46 -12.40 -3.20 -13.86
N ALA A 47 -11.74 -2.48 -14.78
CA ALA A 47 -10.48 -1.81 -14.51
C ALA A 47 -10.55 -0.89 -13.28
N LYS A 48 -9.61 -1.05 -12.35
CA LYS A 48 -9.51 -0.23 -11.12
C LYS A 48 -9.13 1.22 -11.41
N TRP A 49 -8.47 1.48 -12.54
CA TRP A 49 -8.07 2.82 -12.97
C TRP A 49 -8.96 3.34 -14.11
N ASP A 50 -9.45 4.58 -13.96
CA ASP A 50 -10.32 5.26 -14.90
C ASP A 50 -9.79 6.69 -15.16
N PRO A 51 -9.00 6.88 -16.24
CA PRO A 51 -8.40 8.18 -16.57
C PRO A 51 -9.44 9.26 -16.87
N LEU A 52 -10.59 8.88 -17.45
CA LEU A 52 -11.67 9.82 -17.78
C LEU A 52 -12.27 10.38 -16.49
N ARG A 53 -12.45 9.54 -15.48
CA ARG A 53 -12.95 9.98 -14.18
C ARG A 53 -11.99 10.94 -13.48
N GLU A 54 -10.67 10.68 -13.52
CA GLU A 54 -9.68 11.59 -12.95
C GLU A 54 -9.70 12.96 -13.63
N ARG A 55 -9.80 12.99 -14.97
CA ARG A 55 -9.94 14.24 -15.73
C ARG A 55 -11.19 15.04 -15.31
N GLN A 56 -12.35 14.38 -15.22
CA GLN A 56 -13.59 15.03 -14.77
C GLN A 56 -13.46 15.65 -13.37
N ILE A 57 -12.70 15.01 -12.48
CA ILE A 57 -12.46 15.55 -11.13
C ILE A 57 -11.64 16.85 -11.22
N TYR A 58 -10.57 16.87 -12.01
CA TYR A 58 -9.76 18.10 -12.18
C TYR A 58 -10.57 19.22 -12.83
N ASP A 59 -11.31 18.93 -13.91
CA ASP A 59 -12.11 19.94 -14.62
C ASP A 59 -13.12 20.61 -13.66
N ARG A 60 -13.83 19.79 -12.87
CA ARG A 60 -14.76 20.29 -11.84
C ARG A 60 -14.04 21.12 -10.77
N LEU A 61 -12.91 20.65 -10.24
CA LEU A 61 -12.17 21.36 -9.19
C LEU A 61 -11.63 22.70 -9.67
N LEU A 62 -11.12 22.78 -10.91
CA LEU A 62 -10.63 24.02 -11.50
C LEU A 62 -11.78 25.01 -11.74
N GLN A 63 -12.94 24.52 -12.16
CA GLN A 63 -14.14 25.35 -12.32
C GLN A 63 -14.63 25.90 -10.96
N ASP A 64 -14.72 25.05 -9.94
CA ASP A 64 -15.19 25.45 -8.59
C ASP A 64 -14.19 26.36 -7.85
N ASN A 65 -12.92 26.34 -8.25
CA ASN A 65 -11.85 27.11 -7.63
C ASN A 65 -11.98 28.63 -7.82
N ASN A 66 -12.66 29.10 -8.88
CA ASN A 66 -12.87 30.52 -9.17
C ASN A 66 -11.59 31.39 -9.07
N GLU A 67 -10.43 30.83 -9.46
CA GLU A 67 -9.10 31.48 -9.42
C GLU A 67 -8.60 31.92 -8.03
N ILE A 68 -9.23 31.44 -6.94
CA ILE A 68 -8.81 31.78 -5.56
C ILE A 68 -7.53 31.01 -5.18
N PHE A 69 -7.46 29.71 -5.51
CA PHE A 69 -6.27 28.89 -5.29
C PHE A 69 -5.43 28.79 -6.57
N PRO A 70 -4.09 28.80 -6.52
CA PRO A 70 -3.27 28.61 -7.72
C PRO A 70 -3.56 27.28 -8.41
N SER A 71 -4.01 27.32 -9.67
CA SER A 71 -4.50 26.14 -10.41
C SER A 71 -3.48 24.99 -10.48
N ASP A 72 -2.20 25.29 -10.67
CA ASP A 72 -1.14 24.28 -10.71
C ASP A 72 -0.94 23.60 -9.35
N ALA A 73 -0.96 24.39 -8.28
CA ALA A 73 -0.85 23.86 -6.92
C ALA A 73 -2.07 23.02 -6.55
N LEU A 74 -3.27 23.48 -6.90
CA LEU A 74 -4.52 22.72 -6.70
C LEU A 74 -4.44 21.37 -7.40
N ARG A 75 -4.00 21.38 -8.67
CA ARG A 75 -3.82 20.15 -9.46
C ARG A 75 -2.82 19.21 -8.80
N SER A 76 -1.69 19.71 -8.33
CA SER A 76 -0.66 18.90 -7.66
C SER A 76 -1.18 18.26 -6.37
N ILE A 77 -1.87 19.03 -5.53
CA ILE A 77 -2.44 18.54 -4.26
C ILE A 77 -3.46 17.44 -4.54
N PHE A 78 -4.41 17.69 -5.45
CA PHE A 78 -5.44 16.70 -5.76
C PHE A 78 -4.90 15.49 -6.51
N HIS A 79 -3.83 15.64 -7.30
CA HIS A 79 -3.14 14.51 -7.92
C HIS A 79 -2.62 13.54 -6.87
N GLU A 80 -1.97 14.04 -5.83
CA GLU A 80 -1.43 13.20 -4.75
C GLU A 80 -2.55 12.51 -3.96
N ILE A 81 -3.61 13.24 -3.65
CA ILE A 81 -4.80 12.71 -2.96
C ILE A 81 -5.47 11.60 -3.79
N ILE A 82 -5.65 11.80 -5.10
CA ILE A 82 -6.23 10.81 -6.03
C ILE A 82 -5.32 9.57 -6.10
N THR A 83 -4.02 9.76 -6.30
CA THR A 83 -3.04 8.68 -6.41
C THR A 83 -2.98 7.85 -5.14
N THR A 84 -2.89 8.48 -3.97
CA THR A 84 -2.90 7.79 -2.67
C THR A 84 -4.18 6.95 -2.48
N CYS A 85 -5.34 7.52 -2.80
CA CYS A 85 -6.60 6.78 -2.69
C CYS A 85 -6.66 5.59 -3.65
N ARG A 86 -6.20 5.76 -4.90
CA ARG A 86 -6.10 4.67 -5.88
C ARG A 86 -5.15 3.55 -5.43
N LEU A 87 -4.01 3.90 -4.83
CA LEU A 87 -3.06 2.92 -4.31
C LEU A 87 -3.64 2.14 -3.12
N SER A 88 -4.40 2.80 -2.24
CA SER A 88 -5.07 2.15 -1.11
C SER A 88 -6.15 1.13 -1.50
N GLN A 89 -6.64 1.19 -2.75
CA GLN A 89 -7.59 0.21 -3.32
C GLN A 89 -6.89 -1.05 -3.87
N ARG A 90 -5.56 -1.03 -4.04
CA ARG A 90 -4.84 -2.19 -4.59
C ARG A 90 -4.71 -3.24 -3.51
N LYS A 91 -4.96 -4.49 -3.89
CA LYS A 91 -4.61 -5.65 -3.08
C LYS A 91 -3.11 -5.62 -2.81
N ALA A 92 -2.70 -6.05 -1.63
CA ALA A 92 -1.27 -6.20 -1.33
C ALA A 92 -0.65 -7.12 -2.40
N MET A 93 0.38 -6.63 -3.11
CA MET A 93 1.16 -7.47 -4.02
C MET A 93 2.33 -8.04 -3.25
N VAL A 94 2.37 -9.37 -3.12
CA VAL A 94 3.31 -10.09 -2.28
C VAL A 94 4.16 -11.00 -3.16
N ALA A 95 5.44 -10.69 -3.30
CA ALA A 95 6.42 -11.61 -3.87
C ALA A 95 6.78 -12.67 -2.82
N PHE A 96 6.98 -13.92 -3.23
CA PHE A 96 7.40 -14.98 -2.31
C PHE A 96 8.27 -16.02 -3.02
N LEU A 97 9.06 -16.77 -2.26
CA LEU A 97 9.84 -17.89 -2.79
C LEU A 97 8.89 -19.00 -3.26
N GLY A 98 8.79 -19.16 -4.58
CA GLY A 98 7.88 -20.08 -5.24
C GLY A 98 8.34 -21.54 -5.22
N PRO A 99 7.59 -22.43 -5.91
CA PRO A 99 6.36 -22.16 -6.65
C PRO A 99 5.13 -21.95 -5.75
N GLU A 100 3.95 -21.79 -6.33
CA GLU A 100 2.69 -21.78 -5.56
C GLU A 100 2.52 -23.03 -4.70
N ALA A 101 1.79 -22.87 -3.60
CA ALA A 101 1.52 -23.89 -2.59
C ALA A 101 2.75 -24.40 -1.79
N THR A 102 3.88 -23.69 -1.86
CA THR A 102 4.99 -23.88 -0.91
C THR A 102 4.66 -23.31 0.48
N PHE A 103 5.51 -23.61 1.47
CA PHE A 103 5.40 -23.00 2.80
C PHE A 103 5.50 -21.48 2.78
N SER A 104 6.29 -20.90 1.87
CA SER A 104 6.36 -19.44 1.69
C SER A 104 5.05 -18.88 1.11
N HIS A 105 4.39 -19.61 0.21
CA HIS A 105 3.05 -19.24 -0.24
C HIS A 105 2.03 -19.29 0.91
N LEU A 106 2.03 -20.39 1.67
CA LEU A 106 1.15 -20.58 2.83
C LEU A 106 1.38 -19.51 3.92
N ALA A 107 2.64 -19.16 4.18
CA ALA A 107 3.02 -18.07 5.07
C ALA A 107 2.41 -16.74 4.60
N GLY A 108 2.47 -16.46 3.29
CA GLY A 108 1.83 -15.28 2.71
C GLY A 108 0.33 -15.26 2.88
N VAL A 109 -0.33 -16.36 2.54
CA VAL A 109 -1.78 -16.50 2.72
C VAL A 109 -2.18 -16.35 4.19
N LYS A 110 -1.40 -16.89 5.13
CA LYS A 110 -1.65 -16.77 6.57
C LYS A 110 -1.49 -15.32 7.08
N TYR A 111 -0.51 -14.58 6.55
CA TYR A 111 -0.21 -13.21 7.01
C TYR A 111 -1.08 -12.15 6.31
N PHE A 112 -1.17 -12.18 4.98
CA PHE A 112 -1.86 -11.18 4.17
C PHE A 112 -3.30 -11.57 3.78
N GLY A 113 -3.70 -12.83 4.03
CA GLY A 113 -5.01 -13.35 3.67
C GLY A 113 -5.13 -13.75 2.20
N HIS A 114 -6.20 -14.47 1.85
CA HIS A 114 -6.46 -14.92 0.47
C HIS A 114 -6.73 -13.80 -0.54
N SER A 115 -6.94 -12.57 -0.06
CA SER A 115 -7.30 -11.42 -0.91
C SER A 115 -6.10 -10.70 -1.51
N ALA A 116 -4.88 -11.00 -1.08
CA ALA A 116 -3.65 -10.45 -1.65
C ALA A 116 -3.32 -11.09 -3.01
N ASP A 117 -2.57 -10.37 -3.84
CA ASP A 117 -2.07 -10.88 -5.13
C ASP A 117 -0.65 -11.43 -4.91
N TYR A 118 -0.51 -12.75 -5.06
CA TYR A 118 0.74 -13.46 -4.81
C TYR A 118 1.53 -13.66 -6.10
N LYS A 119 2.82 -13.35 -6.09
CA LYS A 119 3.73 -13.56 -7.22
C LYS A 119 4.86 -14.52 -6.84
N PRO A 120 4.88 -15.75 -7.38
CA PRO A 120 5.97 -16.69 -7.13
C PRO A 120 7.26 -16.23 -7.81
N MET A 121 8.36 -16.27 -7.08
CA MET A 121 9.71 -15.99 -7.58
C MET A 121 10.55 -17.27 -7.55
N GLU A 122 11.53 -17.37 -8.44
CA GLU A 122 12.41 -18.54 -8.51
C GLU A 122 13.46 -18.54 -7.40
N THR A 123 13.96 -17.35 -7.04
CA THR A 123 14.99 -17.21 -6.01
C THR A 123 14.63 -16.18 -4.94
N ILE A 124 15.30 -16.27 -3.79
CA ILE A 124 15.18 -15.26 -2.73
C ILE A 124 15.67 -13.90 -3.24
N ASP A 125 16.76 -13.87 -4.02
CA ASP A 125 17.29 -12.62 -4.60
C ASP A 125 16.24 -11.91 -5.47
N ASP A 126 15.45 -12.66 -6.24
CA ASP A 126 14.35 -12.11 -7.06
C ASP A 126 13.25 -11.49 -6.20
N VAL A 127 12.89 -12.11 -5.06
CA VAL A 127 11.92 -11.54 -4.11
C VAL A 127 12.39 -10.18 -3.62
N PHE A 128 13.66 -10.08 -3.20
CA PHE A 128 14.25 -8.83 -2.77
C PHE A 128 14.32 -7.80 -3.91
N ALA A 129 14.71 -8.22 -5.11
CA ALA A 129 14.82 -7.35 -6.28
C ALA A 129 13.46 -6.81 -6.75
N GLU A 130 12.37 -7.57 -6.62
CA GLU A 130 11.00 -7.09 -6.91
C GLU A 130 10.55 -6.02 -5.93
N VAL A 131 10.85 -6.20 -4.63
CA VAL A 131 10.50 -5.24 -3.57
C VAL A 131 11.34 -3.98 -3.67
N ASP A 132 12.66 -4.10 -3.84
CA ASP A 132 13.59 -2.97 -3.98
C ASP A 132 13.26 -2.09 -5.20
N LYS A 133 12.82 -2.71 -6.30
CA LYS A 133 12.37 -2.00 -7.51
C LYS A 133 10.93 -1.51 -7.44
N GLY A 134 10.21 -1.75 -6.33
CA GLY A 134 8.83 -1.30 -6.10
C GLY A 134 7.77 -1.98 -6.97
N ARG A 135 8.07 -3.14 -7.56
CA ARG A 135 7.12 -3.90 -8.39
C ARG A 135 6.14 -4.74 -7.57
N THR A 136 6.54 -5.11 -6.36
CA THR A 136 5.66 -5.65 -5.32
C THR A 136 5.74 -4.78 -4.07
N THR A 137 4.69 -4.79 -3.27
CA THR A 137 4.62 -4.00 -2.04
C THR A 137 5.31 -4.72 -0.88
N TYR A 138 5.25 -6.06 -0.89
CA TYR A 138 5.83 -6.91 0.13
C TYR A 138 6.57 -8.09 -0.49
N GLY A 139 7.52 -8.63 0.27
CA GLY A 139 8.25 -9.85 -0.04
C GLY A 139 8.20 -10.80 1.15
N ILE A 140 8.04 -12.10 0.90
CA ILE A 140 8.08 -13.16 1.91
C ILE A 140 9.25 -14.07 1.62
N VAL A 141 10.15 -14.16 2.59
CA VAL A 141 11.38 -14.93 2.53
C VAL A 141 11.56 -15.69 3.83
N PRO A 142 12.04 -16.94 3.79
CA PRO A 142 12.40 -17.67 4.99
C PRO A 142 13.70 -17.08 5.56
N VAL A 143 13.74 -16.84 6.87
CA VAL A 143 14.95 -16.36 7.56
C VAL A 143 15.59 -17.44 8.42
N GLU A 144 14.79 -18.40 8.91
CA GLU A 144 15.25 -19.50 9.75
C GLU A 144 14.36 -20.73 9.52
N ASN A 145 14.98 -21.91 9.43
CA ASN A 145 14.31 -23.20 9.31
C ASN A 145 14.74 -24.13 10.45
N SER A 146 13.86 -25.03 10.87
CA SER A 146 14.11 -25.97 11.99
C SER A 146 15.17 -27.04 11.72
N ILE A 147 15.56 -27.25 10.46
CA ILE A 147 16.52 -28.30 10.06
C ILE A 147 17.94 -27.72 9.90
N GLU A 148 18.07 -26.62 9.15
CA GLU A 148 19.36 -26.04 8.75
C GLU A 148 19.70 -24.73 9.48
N GLY A 149 18.79 -24.22 10.32
CA GLY A 149 18.97 -22.96 11.02
C GLY A 149 18.74 -21.74 10.12
N ALA A 150 19.56 -20.71 10.26
CA ALA A 150 19.42 -19.45 9.54
C ALA A 150 19.61 -19.62 8.02
N VAL A 151 18.77 -18.95 7.24
CA VAL A 151 18.83 -18.94 5.78
C VAL A 151 19.79 -17.84 5.33
N PHE A 152 21.05 -18.20 5.11
CA PHE A 152 22.12 -17.24 4.76
C PHE A 152 21.83 -16.41 3.51
N SER A 153 21.20 -16.99 2.49
CA SER A 153 20.84 -16.26 1.27
C SER A 153 19.90 -15.08 1.53
N THR A 154 19.00 -15.20 2.50
CA THR A 154 18.13 -14.10 2.94
C THR A 154 18.94 -13.01 3.64
N LEU A 155 19.89 -13.40 4.51
CA LEU A 155 20.78 -12.45 5.21
C LEU A 155 21.69 -11.69 4.24
N ASP A 156 22.23 -12.38 3.24
CA ASP A 156 23.03 -11.77 2.18
C ASP A 156 22.22 -10.75 1.36
N CYS A 157 20.97 -11.07 1.05
CA CYS A 157 20.09 -10.16 0.33
C CYS A 157 19.75 -8.90 1.12
N PHE A 158 19.60 -8.99 2.45
CA PHE A 158 19.41 -7.81 3.31
C PHE A 158 20.61 -6.85 3.29
N MET A 159 21.82 -7.35 3.04
CA MET A 159 23.00 -6.49 2.88
C MET A 159 23.08 -5.86 1.48
N LYS A 160 22.47 -6.50 0.47
CA LYS A 160 22.54 -6.09 -0.95
C LYS A 160 21.46 -5.08 -1.36
N TYR A 161 20.24 -5.22 -0.83
CA TYR A 161 19.06 -4.46 -1.26
C TYR A 161 18.56 -3.48 -0.19
N LYS A 162 17.94 -2.37 -0.59
CA LYS A 162 17.41 -1.36 0.34
C LYS A 162 15.97 -1.67 0.72
N VAL A 163 15.80 -2.70 1.53
CA VAL A 163 14.49 -3.13 2.05
C VAL A 163 14.41 -3.00 3.57
N GLN A 164 13.19 -3.02 4.11
CA GLN A 164 12.94 -2.98 5.55
C GLN A 164 12.08 -4.17 5.98
N ILE A 165 12.39 -4.75 7.13
CA ILE A 165 11.57 -5.80 7.74
C ILE A 165 10.33 -5.13 8.36
N CYS A 166 9.15 -5.48 7.85
CA CYS A 166 7.87 -4.93 8.32
C CYS A 166 7.05 -5.90 9.16
N GLY A 167 7.52 -7.14 9.35
CA GLY A 167 6.84 -8.16 10.13
C GLY A 167 7.57 -9.51 10.10
N GLU A 168 7.16 -10.40 10.97
CA GLU A 168 7.64 -11.79 11.06
C GLU A 168 6.46 -12.75 11.23
N LEU A 169 6.66 -14.01 10.84
CA LEU A 169 5.68 -15.08 11.01
C LEU A 169 6.40 -16.40 11.26
N GLN A 170 5.99 -17.11 12.31
CA GLN A 170 6.37 -18.50 12.53
C GLN A 170 5.30 -19.43 11.96
N LEU A 171 5.71 -20.31 11.03
CA LEU A 171 4.85 -21.32 10.42
C LEU A 171 5.28 -22.71 10.88
N GLU A 172 4.35 -23.46 11.46
CA GLU A 172 4.56 -24.87 11.77
C GLU A 172 4.52 -25.70 10.48
N ILE A 173 5.57 -26.49 10.26
CA ILE A 173 5.73 -27.31 9.06
C ILE A 173 5.17 -28.69 9.32
N SER A 174 4.06 -29.02 8.65
CA SER A 174 3.46 -30.35 8.63
C SER A 174 3.57 -30.94 7.24
N HIS A 175 4.16 -32.14 7.14
CA HIS A 175 4.26 -32.87 5.89
C HIS A 175 3.06 -33.82 5.73
N ASN A 176 2.47 -33.85 4.55
CA ASN A 176 1.34 -34.73 4.22
C ASN A 176 1.79 -35.79 3.21
N LEU A 177 1.36 -37.04 3.42
CA LEU A 177 1.52 -38.10 2.43
C LEU A 177 0.38 -38.01 1.41
N VAL A 178 0.71 -37.85 0.12
CA VAL A 178 -0.27 -37.70 -0.97
C VAL A 178 -0.15 -38.87 -1.94
N CYS A 179 -1.28 -39.46 -2.34
CA CYS A 179 -1.33 -40.50 -3.38
C CYS A 179 -2.17 -40.05 -4.57
N ARG A 180 -1.93 -40.64 -5.75
CA ARG A 180 -2.58 -40.24 -7.02
C ARG A 180 -4.09 -40.55 -7.06
N SER A 181 -4.56 -41.44 -6.19
CA SER A 181 -5.94 -41.92 -6.12
C SER A 181 -6.76 -41.28 -4.99
N GLY A 182 -6.24 -40.22 -4.35
CA GLY A 182 -6.95 -39.43 -3.34
C GLY A 182 -8.01 -38.54 -3.97
#